data_AF-A0A7J5BP51-F1
#
_entry.id   AF-A0A7J5BP51-F1
#
_cell.length_a   1.000
_cell.length_b   1.000
_cell.length_c   1.000
_cell.angle_alpha   90.00
_cell.angle_beta   90.00
_cell.angle_gamma   90.00
#
_symmetry.space_group_name_H-M   'P 1'
#
loop_
_entity.id
_entity.type
_entity.pdbx_description
1 polymer ?
#
loop_
_entity_poly.entity_id
_entity_poly.type
_entity_poly.pdbx_seq_one_letter_code
_entity_poly.pdbx_strand_id
1 'polypeptide(L)'
;MTISSLPQSAPQFAPVHANYDTNRSLTKFVLLGIITFGIYMIWSTARAGDDLNAIASRWDNRRSMNFWLLALVVGPLTLGIAPLVWWHVTSERIGNEQQRRGLPVTVTAADFWLWSILGAVIFVGPFIFMHKWLTGMNQLCADFNARG
;
A
#
# COMPACT_ATOMS: atom_id res chain seq x y z
N MET A 1 -18.04 -49.03 28.60
CA MET A 1 -18.43 -47.61 28.77
C MET A 1 -17.46 -46.80 27.92
N THR A 2 -17.82 -46.54 26.67
CA THR A 2 -16.91 -45.95 25.67
C THR A 2 -17.30 -44.49 25.49
N ILE A 3 -16.46 -43.58 25.97
CA ILE A 3 -16.72 -42.14 25.90
C ILE A 3 -16.27 -41.66 24.53
N SER A 4 -17.25 -41.39 23.64
CA SER A 4 -17.01 -40.73 22.36
C SER A 4 -16.67 -39.26 22.60
N SER A 5 -15.41 -38.87 22.39
CA SER A 5 -15.02 -37.46 22.37
C SER A 5 -15.50 -36.80 21.08
N LEU A 6 -16.40 -35.82 21.21
CA LEU A 6 -16.80 -34.96 20.10
C LEU A 6 -15.58 -34.13 19.63
N PRO A 7 -15.39 -33.92 18.32
CA PRO A 7 -14.34 -33.03 17.85
C PRO A 7 -14.63 -31.60 18.32
N GLN A 8 -13.71 -31.02 19.10
CA GLN A 8 -13.70 -29.59 19.38
C GLN A 8 -13.52 -28.85 18.06
N SER A 9 -14.58 -28.21 17.58
CA SER A 9 -14.49 -27.23 16.50
C SER A 9 -13.60 -26.09 16.98
N ALA A 10 -12.42 -25.96 16.35
CA ALA A 10 -11.53 -24.82 16.57
C ALA A 10 -12.32 -23.51 16.38
N PRO A 11 -12.06 -22.46 17.18
CA PRO A 11 -12.72 -21.18 17.00
C PRO A 11 -12.41 -20.67 15.59
N GLN A 12 -13.44 -20.68 14.74
CA GLN A 12 -13.39 -20.10 13.42
C GLN A 12 -13.40 -18.59 13.62
N PHE A 13 -12.21 -17.99 13.71
CA PHE A 13 -12.06 -16.53 13.73
C PHE A 13 -12.69 -16.02 12.44
N ALA A 14 -13.92 -15.49 12.53
CA ALA A 14 -14.53 -14.78 11.42
C ALA A 14 -13.53 -13.70 10.96
N PRO A 15 -13.22 -13.59 9.66
CA PRO A 15 -12.32 -12.55 9.21
C PRO A 15 -12.94 -11.22 9.62
N VAL A 16 -12.21 -10.44 10.45
CA VAL A 16 -12.59 -9.06 10.71
C VAL A 16 -12.63 -8.39 9.33
N HIS A 17 -13.82 -8.10 8.83
CA HIS A 17 -14.01 -7.34 7.60
C HIS A 17 -13.52 -5.91 7.85
N ALA A 18 -12.20 -5.73 7.86
CA ALA A 18 -11.59 -4.42 7.84
C ALA A 18 -11.98 -3.80 6.50
N ASN A 19 -12.94 -2.88 6.50
CA ASN A 19 -13.40 -2.19 5.32
C ASN A 19 -12.37 -1.10 4.97
N TYR A 20 -11.39 -1.46 4.14
CA TYR A 20 -10.35 -0.54 3.68
C TYR A 20 -10.90 0.38 2.58
N ASP A 21 -10.41 1.62 2.53
CA ASP A 21 -10.77 2.56 1.46
C ASP A 21 -10.36 1.99 0.09
N THR A 22 -11.19 2.20 -0.93
CA THR A 22 -10.98 1.74 -2.31
C THR A 22 -11.11 2.88 -3.32
N ASN A 23 -11.32 4.12 -2.86
CA ASN A 23 -11.57 5.28 -3.70
C ASN A 23 -10.41 6.30 -3.62
N ARG A 24 -9.18 5.81 -3.70
CA ARG A 24 -7.98 6.67 -3.81
C ARG A 24 -7.78 7.04 -5.28
N SER A 25 -7.95 8.31 -5.63
CA SER A 25 -7.74 8.79 -7.01
C SER A 25 -6.59 9.78 -7.07
N LEU A 26 -5.89 9.81 -8.21
CA LEU A 26 -4.83 10.80 -8.47
C LEU A 26 -5.38 12.22 -8.36
N THR A 27 -6.57 12.46 -8.91
CA THR A 27 -7.22 13.77 -8.86
C THR A 27 -7.46 14.23 -7.43
N LYS A 28 -8.01 13.35 -6.56
CA LYS A 28 -8.19 13.65 -5.14
C LYS A 28 -6.85 13.90 -4.46
N PHE A 29 -5.83 13.10 -4.78
CA PHE A 29 -4.48 13.22 -4.25
C PHE A 29 -3.82 14.57 -4.56
N VAL A 30 -3.89 15.01 -5.82
CA VAL A 30 -3.29 16.27 -6.27
C VAL A 30 -4.10 17.48 -5.80
N LEU A 31 -5.42 17.49 -5.98
CA LEU A 31 -6.26 18.63 -5.62
C LEU A 31 -6.24 18.90 -4.12
N LEU A 32 -6.45 17.87 -3.30
CA LEU A 32 -6.37 18.03 -1.85
C LEU A 32 -4.93 18.24 -1.40
N GLY A 33 -3.94 17.69 -2.11
CA GLY A 33 -2.54 18.01 -1.92
C GLY A 33 -2.27 19.51 -2.02
N ILE A 34 -2.79 20.18 -3.05
CA ILE A 34 -2.65 21.64 -3.22
C ILE A 34 -3.39 22.39 -2.10
N ILE A 35 -4.66 22.06 -1.85
CA ILE A 35 -5.50 22.76 -0.86
C ILE A 35 -4.95 22.64 0.57
N THR A 36 -4.32 21.50 0.89
CA THR A 36 -3.78 21.22 2.24
C THR A 36 -2.27 21.47 2.35
N PHE A 37 -1.65 22.13 1.36
CA PHE A 37 -0.21 22.38 1.32
C PHE A 37 0.65 21.11 1.52
N GLY A 38 0.24 20.02 0.88
CA GLY A 38 0.94 18.73 0.86
C GLY A 38 0.61 17.79 2.02
N ILE A 39 -0.11 18.24 3.05
CA ILE A 39 -0.47 17.42 4.22
C ILE A 39 -1.31 16.22 3.80
N TYR A 40 -2.28 16.40 2.89
CA TYR A 40 -3.11 15.31 2.38
C TYR A 40 -2.30 14.22 1.67
N MET A 41 -1.23 14.59 0.95
CA MET A 41 -0.38 13.61 0.25
C MET A 41 0.35 12.70 1.24
N ILE A 42 0.84 13.26 2.35
CA ILE A 42 1.48 12.51 3.43
C ILE A 42 0.45 11.59 4.11
N TRP A 43 -0.69 12.15 4.49
CA TRP A 43 -1.76 11.40 5.16
C TRP A 43 -2.27 10.23 4.30
N SER A 44 -2.55 10.47 3.01
CA SER A 44 -3.06 9.45 2.08
C SER A 44 -2.05 8.33 1.87
N THR A 45 -0.77 8.67 1.75
CA THR A 45 0.32 7.68 1.59
C THR A 45 0.54 6.89 2.88
N ALA A 46 0.52 7.55 4.04
CA ALA A 46 0.64 6.90 5.33
C ALA A 46 -0.49 5.89 5.55
N ARG A 47 -1.74 6.30 5.29
CA ARG A 47 -2.90 5.43 5.45
C ARG A 47 -2.82 4.21 4.52
N ALA A 48 -2.50 4.43 3.24
CA ALA A 48 -2.34 3.33 2.30
C ALA A 48 -1.16 2.39 2.67
N GLY A 49 -0.08 2.91 3.25
CA GLY A 49 1.01 2.09 3.77
C GLY A 49 0.60 1.22 4.98
N ASP A 50 -0.21 1.76 5.88
CA ASP A 50 -0.78 0.99 7.00
C ASP A 50 -1.75 -0.09 6.50
N ASP A 51 -2.59 0.23 5.51
CA ASP A 51 -3.50 -0.73 4.87
C ASP A 51 -2.70 -1.85 4.16
N LEU A 52 -1.61 -1.50 3.45
CA LEU A 52 -0.72 -2.49 2.84
C LEU A 52 -0.07 -3.40 3.88
N ASN A 53 0.37 -2.86 5.01
CA ASN A 53 0.88 -3.65 6.12
C ASN A 53 -0.19 -4.61 6.63
N ALA A 54 -1.41 -4.15 6.88
CA ALA A 54 -2.47 -5.01 7.37
C ALA A 54 -2.83 -6.15 6.39
N ILE A 55 -2.80 -5.88 5.08
CA ILE A 55 -3.15 -6.83 4.02
C ILE A 55 -2.02 -7.84 3.75
N ALA A 56 -0.78 -7.36 3.63
CA ALA A 56 0.36 -8.13 3.14
C ALA A 56 1.28 -8.69 4.23
N SER A 57 1.34 -8.07 5.43
CA SER A 57 2.29 -8.48 6.49
C SER A 57 2.13 -9.93 6.95
N ARG A 58 0.93 -10.50 6.82
CA ARG A 58 0.68 -11.92 7.14
C ARG A 58 1.40 -12.90 6.20
N TRP A 59 1.72 -12.48 4.98
CA TRP A 59 2.34 -13.31 3.95
C TRP A 59 3.80 -12.97 3.72
N ASP A 60 4.15 -11.68 3.70
CA ASP A 60 5.52 -11.24 3.42
C ASP A 60 6.42 -11.15 4.68
N ASN A 61 5.85 -11.26 5.88
CA ASN A 61 6.52 -11.06 7.17
C ASN A 61 7.28 -9.73 7.27
N ARG A 62 6.89 -8.73 6.48
CA ARG A 62 7.49 -7.38 6.45
C ARG A 62 6.49 -6.36 6.95
N ARG A 63 6.98 -5.28 7.55
CA ARG A 63 6.18 -4.12 7.93
C ARG A 63 6.87 -2.85 7.44
N SER A 64 6.27 -2.17 6.47
CA SER A 64 6.73 -0.88 6.01
C SER A 64 6.53 0.15 7.11
N MET A 65 7.52 1.00 7.32
CA MET A 65 7.44 2.10 8.28
C MET A 65 6.29 3.04 7.91
N ASN A 66 5.62 3.62 8.92
CA ASN A 66 4.58 4.60 8.68
C ASN A 66 5.16 5.83 7.98
N PHE A 67 4.46 6.31 6.94
CA PHE A 67 4.97 7.37 6.07
C PHE A 67 5.06 8.74 6.77
N TRP A 68 4.32 8.98 7.86
CA TRP A 68 4.45 10.22 8.65
C TRP A 68 5.86 10.39 9.22
N LEU A 69 6.36 9.35 9.89
CA LEU A 69 7.69 9.35 10.47
C LEU A 69 8.76 9.47 9.38
N LEU A 70 8.54 8.77 8.27
CA LEU A 70 9.45 8.78 7.13
C LEU A 70 9.52 10.17 6.50
N ALA A 71 8.39 10.82 6.22
CA ALA A 71 8.36 12.11 5.53
C ALA A 71 8.88 13.26 6.40
N LEU A 72 8.53 13.29 7.69
CA LEU A 72 8.81 14.44 8.55
C LEU A 72 10.17 14.37 9.26
N VAL A 73 10.69 13.17 9.53
CA VAL A 73 11.89 12.99 10.36
C VAL A 73 12.99 12.28 9.58
N VAL A 74 12.71 11.07 9.09
CA VAL A 74 13.75 10.22 8.49
C VAL A 74 14.18 10.74 7.11
N GLY A 75 13.25 11.31 6.35
CA GLY A 75 13.50 11.92 5.04
C GLY A 75 14.57 13.01 5.13
N PRO A 76 14.37 14.08 5.92
CA PRO A 76 15.39 15.09 6.14
C PRO A 76 16.71 14.52 6.68
N LEU A 77 16.65 13.59 7.63
CA LEU A 77 17.84 13.00 8.25
C LEU A 77 18.69 12.19 7.24
N THR A 78 18.05 11.54 6.29
CA THR A 78 18.70 10.70 5.27
C THR A 78 18.90 11.43 3.94
N LEU A 79 18.71 12.75 3.92
CA LEU A 79 18.79 13.58 2.70
C LEU A 79 17.92 13.03 1.55
N GLY A 80 16.75 12.50 1.89
CA GLY A 80 15.77 11.97 0.94
C GLY A 80 15.97 10.52 0.51
N ILE A 81 17.02 9.82 0.97
CA ILE A 81 17.28 8.43 0.57
C ILE A 81 16.22 7.47 1.12
N ALA A 82 15.84 7.59 2.39
CA ALA A 82 14.87 6.66 2.99
C ALA A 82 13.48 6.68 2.31
N PRO A 83 12.91 7.84 1.93
CA PRO A 83 11.73 7.92 1.07
C PRO A 83 11.85 7.11 -0.24
N LEU A 84 12.99 7.15 -0.93
CA LEU A 84 13.20 6.40 -2.17
C LEU A 84 13.14 4.89 -1.93
N VAL A 85 13.81 4.41 -0.87
CA VAL A 85 13.78 2.99 -0.50
C VAL A 85 12.36 2.57 -0.12
N TRP A 86 11.62 3.41 0.59
CA TRP A 86 10.24 3.11 0.96
C TRP A 86 9.33 2.96 -0.26
N TRP A 87 9.44 3.87 -1.24
CA TRP A 87 8.65 3.78 -2.47
C TRP A 87 8.98 2.54 -3.28
N HIS A 88 10.26 2.19 -3.37
CA HIS A 88 10.71 0.95 -4.01
C HIS A 88 10.07 -0.27 -3.33
N VAL A 89 10.25 -0.41 -2.00
CA VAL A 89 9.80 -1.58 -1.23
C VAL A 89 8.28 -1.70 -1.26
N THR A 90 7.54 -0.60 -1.07
CA THR A 90 6.07 -0.66 -1.09
C THR A 90 5.52 -1.00 -2.46
N SER A 91 6.12 -0.49 -3.54
CA SER A 91 5.71 -0.82 -4.90
C SER A 91 5.93 -2.31 -5.22
N GLU A 92 7.06 -2.87 -4.79
CA GLU A 92 7.33 -4.31 -4.91
C GLU A 92 6.32 -5.14 -4.12
N ARG A 93 6.05 -4.74 -2.87
CA ARG A 93 5.08 -5.44 -2.00
C ARG A 93 3.67 -5.45 -2.58
N ILE A 94 3.22 -4.32 -3.14
CA ILE A 94 1.91 -4.22 -3.80
C ILE A 94 1.87 -5.19 -4.99
N GLY A 95 2.87 -5.13 -5.89
CA GLY A 95 2.90 -5.99 -7.07
C GLY A 95 2.92 -7.48 -6.72
N ASN A 96 3.73 -7.88 -5.75
CA ASN A 96 3.82 -9.26 -5.28
C ASN A 96 2.49 -9.75 -4.66
N GLU A 97 1.84 -8.91 -3.85
CA GLU A 97 0.56 -9.26 -3.24
C GLU A 97 -0.57 -9.32 -4.28
N GLN A 98 -0.54 -8.45 -5.31
CA GLN A 98 -1.47 -8.52 -6.45
C GLN A 98 -1.29 -9.83 -7.21
N GLN A 99 -0.05 -10.19 -7.56
CA GLN A 99 0.26 -11.44 -8.25
C GLN A 99 -0.20 -12.65 -7.45
N ARG A 100 0.06 -12.67 -6.13
CA ARG A 100 -0.36 -13.75 -5.22
C ARG A 100 -1.89 -13.91 -5.17
N ARG A 101 -2.64 -12.80 -5.26
CA ARG A 101 -4.11 -12.77 -5.26
C ARG A 101 -4.74 -13.04 -6.62
N GLY A 102 -3.93 -13.26 -7.67
CA GLY A 102 -4.39 -13.41 -9.05
C GLY A 102 -4.94 -12.11 -9.65
N LEU A 103 -4.54 -10.96 -9.11
CA LEU A 103 -4.90 -9.65 -9.62
C LEU A 103 -3.88 -9.18 -10.67
N PRO A 104 -4.28 -8.35 -11.63
CA PRO A 104 -3.33 -7.73 -12.55
C PRO A 104 -2.31 -6.90 -11.77
N VAL A 105 -1.02 -7.11 -12.03
CA VAL A 105 0.06 -6.33 -11.42
C VAL A 105 0.03 -4.91 -11.99
N THR A 106 -0.24 -3.94 -11.13
CA THR A 106 -0.39 -2.53 -11.52
C THR A 106 0.85 -1.71 -11.28
N VAL A 107 1.67 -2.08 -10.30
CA VAL A 107 2.90 -1.35 -9.94
C VAL A 107 3.97 -2.33 -9.48
N THR A 108 5.21 -2.04 -9.81
CA THR A 108 6.41 -2.77 -9.41
C THR A 108 7.49 -1.81 -8.93
N ALA A 109 8.55 -2.35 -8.32
CA ALA A 109 9.76 -1.58 -8.02
C ALA A 109 10.37 -0.91 -9.27
N ALA A 110 10.32 -1.57 -10.43
CA ALA A 110 10.82 -1.01 -11.68
C ALA A 110 9.97 0.18 -12.15
N ASP A 111 8.64 0.11 -11.99
CA ASP A 111 7.74 1.22 -12.29
C ASP A 111 8.03 2.45 -11.45
N PHE A 112 8.41 2.27 -10.18
CA PHE A 112 8.83 3.40 -9.35
C PHE A 112 10.03 4.13 -9.96
N TRP A 113 11.11 3.42 -10.28
CA TRP A 113 12.31 4.04 -10.86
C TRP A 113 12.04 4.63 -12.25
N LEU A 114 11.29 3.92 -13.08
CA LEU A 114 10.95 4.37 -14.43
C LEU A 114 10.10 5.64 -14.40
N TRP A 115 9.00 5.66 -13.64
CA TRP A 115 8.04 6.75 -13.71
C TRP A 115 8.35 7.88 -12.74
N SER A 116 8.84 7.59 -11.53
CA SER A 116 9.12 8.63 -10.52
C SER A 116 10.46 9.31 -10.74
N ILE A 117 11.47 8.61 -11.26
CA ILE A 117 12.83 9.15 -11.40
C ILE A 117 13.11 9.48 -12.86
N LEU A 118 13.10 8.49 -13.75
CA LEU A 118 13.36 8.75 -15.18
C LEU A 118 12.23 9.57 -15.81
N GLY A 119 10.98 9.25 -15.47
CA GLY A 119 9.80 9.96 -15.94
C GLY A 119 9.65 11.38 -15.38
N ALA A 120 10.39 11.74 -14.32
CA ALA A 120 10.41 13.12 -13.83
C ALA A 120 11.00 14.10 -14.85
N VAL A 121 11.85 13.63 -15.77
CA VAL A 121 12.44 14.44 -16.85
C VAL A 121 11.36 15.05 -17.75
N ILE A 122 10.22 14.37 -17.90
CA ILE A 122 9.07 14.85 -18.70
C ILE A 122 7.94 15.43 -17.85
N PHE A 123 8.17 15.67 -16.54
CA PHE A 123 7.22 16.17 -15.53
C PHE A 123 5.98 15.29 -15.26
N VAL A 124 5.45 14.58 -16.26
CA VAL A 124 4.25 13.75 -16.16
C VAL A 124 4.52 12.41 -15.47
N GLY A 125 5.77 11.92 -15.48
CA GLY A 125 6.12 10.61 -14.95
C GLY A 125 5.67 10.36 -13.49
N PRO A 126 5.97 11.26 -12.54
CA PRO A 126 5.56 11.09 -11.15
C PRO A 126 4.03 10.95 -10.98
N PHE A 127 3.24 11.59 -11.83
CA PHE A 127 1.78 11.45 -11.81
C PHE A 127 1.33 10.08 -12.31
N ILE A 128 2.00 9.53 -13.33
CA ILE A 128 1.76 8.18 -13.81
C ILE A 128 2.09 7.16 -12.72
N PHE A 129 3.24 7.30 -12.06
CA PHE A 129 3.60 6.45 -10.93
C PHE A 129 2.53 6.47 -9.84
N MET A 130 2.12 7.66 -9.40
CA MET A 130 1.11 7.81 -8.34
C MET A 130 -0.23 7.22 -8.75
N HIS A 131 -0.64 7.38 -10.01
CA HIS A 131 -1.85 6.74 -10.50
C HIS A 131 -1.75 5.21 -10.39
N LYS A 132 -0.65 4.60 -10.85
CA LYS A 132 -0.43 3.16 -10.78
C LYS A 132 -0.44 2.66 -9.33
N TRP A 133 0.27 3.35 -8.44
CA TRP A 133 0.37 3.00 -7.03
C TRP A 133 -0.98 3.08 -6.29
N LEU A 134 -1.72 4.18 -6.45
CA LEU A 134 -3.05 4.34 -5.84
C LEU A 134 -4.05 3.32 -6.36
N THR A 135 -3.99 3.00 -7.66
CA THR A 135 -4.85 1.98 -8.29
C THR A 135 -4.56 0.60 -7.73
N GLY A 136 -3.27 0.25 -7.60
CA GLY A 136 -2.86 -1.03 -7.01
C GLY A 136 -3.35 -1.19 -5.58
N MET A 137 -3.22 -0.12 -4.77
CA MET A 137 -3.77 -0.12 -3.41
C MET A 137 -5.28 -0.26 -3.37
N ASN A 138 -6.03 0.43 -4.25
CA ASN A 138 -7.48 0.27 -4.31
C ASN A 138 -7.89 -1.16 -4.68
N GLN A 139 -7.21 -1.78 -5.64
CA GLN A 139 -7.47 -3.16 -6.04
C GLN A 139 -7.19 -4.14 -4.91
N LEU A 140 -6.07 -3.98 -4.18
CA LEU A 140 -5.76 -4.81 -3.01
C LEU A 140 -6.78 -4.62 -1.89
N CYS A 141 -7.16 -3.38 -1.59
CA CYS A 141 -8.17 -3.09 -0.58
C CYS A 141 -9.54 -3.68 -0.97
N ALA A 142 -9.96 -3.52 -2.23
CA ALA A 142 -11.23 -4.07 -2.72
C ALA A 142 -11.23 -5.59 -2.65
N ASP A 143 -10.11 -6.20 -3.00
CA ASP A 143 -9.93 -7.64 -2.94
C ASP A 143 -9.98 -8.19 -1.51
N PHE A 144 -9.28 -7.54 -0.59
CA PHE A 144 -9.30 -7.89 0.82
C PHE A 144 -10.70 -7.69 1.41
N ASN A 145 -11.39 -6.60 1.08
CA ASN A 145 -12.74 -6.35 1.56
C ASN A 145 -13.71 -7.45 1.11
N ALA A 146 -13.52 -8.00 -0.09
CA ALA A 146 -14.35 -9.06 -0.65
C ALA A 146 -14.00 -10.46 -0.15
N ARG A 147 -12.70 -10.77 0.03
CA ARG A 147 -12.20 -12.15 0.24
C ARG A 147 -11.42 -12.38 1.54
N GLY A 148 -10.92 -11.31 2.17
CA GLY A 148 -9.96 -11.35 3.30
C GLY A 148 -8.53 -11.67 2.86
#